data_AF-A0A9P7MJ79-F1
#
_entry.id   AF-A0A9P7MJ79-F1
#
_cell.length_a   1.000
_cell.length_b   1.000
_cell.length_c   1.000
_cell.angle_alpha   90.00
_cell.angle_beta   90.00
_cell.angle_gamma   90.00
#
_symmetry.space_group_name_H-M   'P 1'
#
loop_
_entity.id
_entity.type
_entity.pdbx_description
1 polymer ?
#
loop_
_entity_poly.entity_id
_entity_poly.type
_entity_poly.pdbx_seq_one_letter_code
_entity_poly.pdbx_strand_id
1 'polypeptide(L)'
;MVAERDISAQEVMHILLGLSLSHSSRSIYSVDCRTPDQHWKGDVITRGDEIYECVGMYARYLKRPRRKPQQERQRSQDGMEAMSYFEFVRTVNWSARNPDNWHVRPKALPRILNYFPIYQNADDTQEDYAR
;
A
#
# COMPACT_ATOMS: atom_id res chain seq x y z
N MET A 1 -2.74 7.13 35.31
CA MET A 1 -2.72 8.47 34.67
C MET A 1 -3.16 8.23 33.23
N VAL A 2 -4.38 8.64 32.86
CA VAL A 2 -4.86 8.52 31.48
C VAL A 2 -4.19 9.67 30.74
N ALA A 3 -3.21 9.35 29.89
CA ALA A 3 -2.50 10.34 29.10
C ALA A 3 -3.51 11.16 28.30
N GLU A 4 -3.46 12.48 28.43
CA GLU A 4 -4.19 13.41 27.58
C GLU A 4 -3.78 13.09 26.14
N ARG A 5 -4.70 12.57 25.34
CA ARG A 5 -4.44 12.41 23.90
C ARG A 5 -4.36 13.82 23.33
N ASP A 6 -3.19 14.20 22.80
CA ASP A 6 -3.07 15.36 21.93
C ASP A 6 -3.84 15.08 20.64
N ILE A 7 -5.12 15.47 20.63
CA ILE A 7 -5.99 15.34 19.48
C ILE A 7 -5.62 16.48 18.52
N SER A 8 -5.28 16.14 17.27
CA SER A 8 -4.93 17.13 16.27
C SER A 8 -6.12 18.07 16.01
N ALA A 9 -5.85 19.33 15.65
CA ALA A 9 -6.91 20.29 15.32
C ALA A 9 -7.87 19.78 14.22
N GLN A 10 -7.37 18.93 13.32
CA GLN A 10 -8.17 18.28 12.29
C GLN A 10 -9.16 17.25 12.85
N GLU A 11 -8.73 16.44 13.82
CA GLU A 11 -9.60 15.49 14.52
C GLU A 11 -10.66 16.18 15.36
N VAL A 12 -10.29 17.28 16.03
CA VAL A 12 -11.25 18.15 16.73
C VAL A 12 -12.30 18.69 15.76
N MET A 13 -11.90 19.18 14.58
CA MET A 13 -12.82 19.68 13.56
C MET A 13 -13.74 18.59 12.99
N HIS A 14 -13.26 17.37 12.83
CA HIS A 14 -14.10 16.25 12.40
C HIS A 14 -15.19 15.93 13.43
N ILE A 15 -14.82 15.86 14.71
CA ILE A 15 -15.75 15.56 15.80
C ILE A 15 -16.77 16.68 15.98
N LEU A 16 -16.31 17.94 15.99
CA LEU A 16 -17.17 19.09 16.28
C LEU A 16 -18.04 19.52 15.10
N LEU A 17 -17.52 19.41 13.87
CA LEU A 17 -18.15 20.01 12.69
C LEU A 17 -18.51 18.99 11.61
N GLY A 18 -18.23 17.69 11.84
CA GLY A 18 -18.48 16.63 10.86
C GLY A 18 -17.60 16.73 9.60
N LEU A 19 -16.56 17.57 9.63
CA LEU A 19 -15.69 17.80 8.47
C LEU A 19 -14.86 16.56 8.19
N SER A 20 -14.71 16.17 6.92
CA SER A 20 -13.88 15.01 6.58
C SER A 20 -12.45 15.20 7.10
N LEU A 21 -11.91 14.20 7.81
CA LEU A 21 -10.51 14.12 8.20
C LEU A 21 -9.63 14.11 6.93
N SER A 22 -9.23 15.29 6.47
CA SER A 22 -8.37 15.55 5.29
C SER A 22 -8.75 14.79 4.02
N HIS A 23 -9.24 15.53 3.01
CA HIS A 23 -9.16 15.05 1.64
C HIS A 23 -7.72 15.19 1.14
N SER A 24 -6.85 14.22 1.47
CA SER A 24 -5.54 14.15 0.81
C SER A 24 -5.76 13.77 -0.66
N SER A 25 -5.31 14.63 -1.57
CA SER A 25 -5.33 14.34 -3.01
C SER A 25 -4.42 13.17 -3.40
N ARG A 26 -3.53 12.73 -2.48
CA ARG A 26 -2.62 11.61 -2.65
C ARG A 26 -2.91 10.53 -1.62
N SER A 27 -2.98 9.28 -2.08
CA SER A 27 -3.02 8.14 -1.17
C SER A 27 -1.64 7.85 -0.61
N ILE A 28 -1.58 7.51 0.68
CA ILE A 28 -0.37 7.10 1.38
C ILE A 28 -0.42 5.57 1.54
N TYR A 29 0.70 4.90 1.26
CA TYR A 29 0.84 3.46 1.44
C TYR A 29 2.10 3.14 2.22
N SER A 30 1.96 2.35 3.28
CA SER A 30 3.11 1.78 3.98
C SER A 30 3.72 0.65 3.15
N VAL A 31 5.03 0.69 2.95
CA VAL A 31 5.78 -0.36 2.25
C VAL A 31 6.65 -1.12 3.23
N ASP A 32 6.62 -2.45 3.11
CA ASP A 32 7.57 -3.35 3.76
C ASP A 32 8.83 -3.45 2.88
N CYS A 33 9.99 -3.17 3.46
CA CYS A 33 11.29 -3.21 2.80
C CYS A 33 12.20 -4.31 3.37
N ARG A 34 11.65 -5.25 4.16
CA ARG A 34 12.39 -6.42 4.64
C ARG A 34 12.71 -7.38 3.49
N THR A 35 13.40 -8.48 3.80
CA THR A 35 13.61 -9.54 2.82
C THR A 35 12.26 -10.17 2.43
N PRO A 36 12.09 -10.61 1.17
CA PRO A 36 10.83 -11.21 0.70
C PRO A 36 10.29 -12.35 1.59
N ASP A 37 11.18 -13.10 2.24
CA ASP A 37 10.81 -14.20 3.14
C ASP A 37 10.10 -13.73 4.41
N GLN A 38 10.36 -12.48 4.82
CA GLN A 38 9.78 -11.83 5.99
C GLN A 38 8.53 -11.00 5.66
N HIS A 39 8.21 -10.83 4.37
CA HIS A 39 7.00 -10.14 3.97
C HIS A 39 5.75 -10.93 4.37
N TRP A 40 4.71 -10.21 4.76
CA TRP A 40 3.41 -10.82 4.98
C TRP A 40 2.87 -11.44 3.69
N LYS A 41 2.50 -12.72 3.78
CA LYS A 41 2.15 -13.57 2.61
C LYS A 41 0.67 -13.49 2.24
N GLY A 42 -0.14 -12.79 3.03
CA GLY A 42 -1.54 -12.53 2.79
C GLY A 42 -2.48 -13.42 3.60
N ASP A 43 -3.69 -12.92 3.83
CA ASP A 43 -4.75 -13.63 4.54
C ASP A 43 -5.96 -13.84 3.63
N VAL A 44 -6.66 -14.95 3.83
CA VAL A 44 -7.94 -15.21 3.18
C VAL A 44 -9.04 -14.89 4.18
N ILE A 45 -9.82 -13.85 3.90
CA ILE A 45 -10.94 -13.43 4.75
C ILE A 45 -12.22 -13.90 4.09
N THR A 46 -12.93 -14.82 4.75
CA THR A 46 -14.25 -15.26 4.31
C THR A 46 -15.33 -14.45 5.03
N ARG A 47 -16.20 -13.78 4.27
CA ARG A 47 -17.36 -13.06 4.82
C ARG A 47 -18.63 -13.57 4.14
N GLY A 48 -19.36 -14.44 4.82
CA GLY A 48 -20.46 -15.19 4.20
C GLY A 48 -19.92 -16.14 3.12
N ASP A 49 -20.50 -16.11 1.93
CA ASP A 49 -20.05 -16.90 0.78
C ASP A 49 -18.95 -16.22 -0.05
N GLU A 50 -18.51 -15.01 0.36
CA GLU A 50 -17.49 -14.25 -0.38
C GLU A 50 -16.09 -14.44 0.23
N ILE A 51 -15.14 -14.87 -0.60
CA ILE A 51 -13.73 -15.05 -0.24
C ILE A 51 -12.93 -13.84 -0.71
N TYR A 52 -12.37 -13.09 0.24
CA TYR A 52 -11.50 -11.94 0.01
C TYR A 52 -10.04 -12.32 0.25
N GLU A 53 -9.24 -12.37 -0.81
CA GLU A 53 -7.80 -12.53 -0.69
C GLU A 53 -7.12 -11.19 -0.43
N CYS A 54 -6.61 -11.01 0.78
CA CYS A 54 -5.79 -9.87 1.13
C CYS A 54 -4.32 -10.20 0.81
N VAL A 55 -3.92 -9.93 -0.43
CA VAL A 55 -2.54 -10.16 -0.90
C VAL A 55 -1.66 -8.94 -0.62
N GLY A 56 -0.49 -9.16 0.00
CA GLY A 56 0.53 -8.14 0.25
C GLY A 56 1.05 -7.46 -1.03
N MET A 57 1.54 -6.23 -0.93
CA MET A 57 1.96 -5.42 -2.08
C MET A 57 3.09 -6.06 -2.89
N TYR A 58 4.08 -6.65 -2.22
CA TYR A 58 5.17 -7.34 -2.89
C TYR A 58 4.68 -8.56 -3.69
N ALA A 59 3.77 -9.35 -3.13
CA ALA A 59 3.15 -10.47 -3.83
C ALA A 59 2.33 -10.00 -5.05
N ARG A 60 1.64 -8.85 -4.96
CA ARG A 60 0.99 -8.23 -6.12
C ARG A 60 2.00 -7.83 -7.19
N TYR A 61 3.12 -7.22 -6.81
CA TYR A 61 4.18 -6.84 -7.74
C TYR A 61 4.77 -8.04 -8.50
N LEU A 62 4.89 -9.20 -7.86
CA LEU A 62 5.32 -10.44 -8.51
C LEU A 62 4.29 -10.99 -9.50
N LYS A 63 2.99 -10.77 -9.25
CA LYS A 63 1.88 -11.16 -10.14
C LYS A 63 1.64 -10.18 -11.29
N ARG A 64 2.42 -9.09 -11.40
CA ARG A 64 2.20 -8.08 -12.45
C ARG A 64 2.31 -8.71 -13.85
N PRO A 65 1.50 -8.28 -14.83
CA PRO A 65 1.61 -8.76 -16.20
C PRO A 65 3.03 -8.59 -16.73
N ARG A 66 3.61 -9.69 -17.22
CA ARG A 66 4.87 -9.66 -17.98
C ARG A 66 4.57 -9.32 -19.43
N ARG A 67 5.60 -8.91 -20.18
CA ARG A 67 5.48 -8.54 -21.60
C ARG A 67 4.88 -9.70 -22.39
N LYS A 68 3.60 -9.53 -22.75
CA LYS A 68 2.91 -10.43 -23.68
C LYS A 68 3.39 -10.18 -25.13
N PRO A 69 3.23 -11.15 -26.04
CA PRO A 69 3.43 -10.94 -27.47
C PRO A 69 2.57 -9.75 -27.95
N GLN A 70 3.05 -9.00 -28.94
CA GLN A 70 2.45 -7.72 -29.35
C GLN A 70 0.96 -7.83 -29.73
N GLN A 71 0.51 -9.00 -30.15
CA GLN A 71 -0.89 -9.30 -30.52
C GLN A 71 -1.84 -9.38 -29.32
N GLU A 72 -1.34 -9.72 -28.14
CA GLU A 72 -2.13 -9.86 -26.90
C GLU A 72 -1.93 -8.68 -25.94
N ARG A 73 -1.10 -7.71 -26.32
CA ARG A 73 -0.81 -6.55 -25.46
C ARG A 73 -2.01 -5.63 -25.36
N GLN A 74 -2.47 -5.46 -24.14
CA GLN A 74 -3.29 -4.30 -23.82
C GLN A 74 -2.39 -3.08 -23.69
N ARG A 75 -2.75 -1.98 -24.39
CA ARG A 75 -2.00 -0.71 -24.36
C ARG A 75 -1.81 -0.15 -22.95
N SER A 76 -2.70 -0.50 -22.02
CA SER A 76 -2.68 -0.12 -20.60
C SER A 76 -1.59 -0.81 -19.77
N GLN A 77 -1.00 -1.89 -20.28
CA GLN A 77 -0.01 -2.72 -19.58
C GLN A 77 1.44 -2.48 -20.04
N ASP A 78 1.65 -1.69 -21.11
CA ASP A 78 2.99 -1.46 -21.65
C ASP A 78 3.90 -0.85 -20.58
N GLY A 79 5.09 -1.44 -20.43
CA GLY A 79 6.11 -1.00 -19.49
C GLY A 79 5.96 -1.48 -18.05
N MET A 80 4.88 -2.19 -17.67
CA MET A 80 4.71 -2.64 -16.29
C MET A 80 5.75 -3.66 -15.82
N GLU A 81 6.26 -4.49 -16.73
CA GLU A 81 7.34 -5.43 -16.42
C GLU A 81 8.64 -4.72 -16.02
N ALA A 82 8.97 -3.61 -16.67
CA ALA A 82 10.20 -2.85 -16.43
C ALA A 82 10.14 -1.96 -15.18
N MET A 83 8.94 -1.76 -14.61
CA MET A 83 8.79 -0.93 -13.41
C MET A 83 9.47 -1.60 -12.21
N SER A 84 10.15 -0.77 -11.42
CA SER A 84 10.58 -1.14 -10.08
C SER A 84 9.39 -1.38 -9.15
N TYR A 85 9.62 -2.05 -8.01
CA TYR A 85 8.61 -2.24 -6.98
C TYR A 85 7.99 -0.91 -6.53
N PHE A 86 8.81 0.11 -6.27
CA PHE A 86 8.31 1.41 -5.81
C PHE A 86 7.53 2.16 -6.89
N GLU A 87 7.92 2.07 -8.16
CA GLU A 87 7.12 2.64 -9.25
C GLU A 87 5.76 1.95 -9.36
N PHE A 88 5.75 0.61 -9.31
CA PHE A 88 4.53 -0.17 -9.33
C PHE A 88 3.57 0.28 -8.22
N VAL A 89 4.01 0.32 -6.96
CA VAL A 89 3.17 0.74 -5.82
C VAL A 89 2.72 2.20 -5.98
N ARG A 90 3.54 3.08 -6.55
CA ARG A 90 3.16 4.49 -6.70
C ARG A 90 2.16 4.76 -7.81
N THR A 91 2.21 4.05 -8.92
CA THR A 91 1.53 4.48 -10.15
C THR A 91 0.49 3.50 -10.69
N VAL A 92 0.54 2.22 -10.29
CA VAL A 92 -0.37 1.20 -10.82
C VAL A 92 -1.70 1.16 -10.05
N ASN A 93 -2.79 0.94 -10.77
CA ASN A 93 -4.07 0.57 -10.21
C ASN A 93 -4.20 -0.96 -10.15
N TRP A 94 -4.33 -1.48 -8.93
CA TRP A 94 -4.47 -2.91 -8.63
C TRP A 94 -5.82 -3.24 -7.97
N SER A 95 -6.84 -2.39 -8.19
CA SER A 95 -8.19 -2.61 -7.65
C SER A 95 -8.89 -3.80 -8.31
N ALA A 96 -8.53 -4.12 -9.55
CA ALA A 96 -9.08 -5.28 -10.24
C ALA A 96 -8.54 -6.58 -9.64
N ARG A 97 -9.40 -7.58 -9.50
CA ARG A 97 -9.02 -8.92 -9.03
C ARG A 97 -8.06 -9.63 -10.00
N ASN A 98 -8.31 -9.48 -11.30
CA ASN A 98 -7.44 -10.02 -12.35
C ASN A 98 -6.25 -9.07 -12.60
N PRO A 99 -4.99 -9.53 -12.43
CA PRO A 99 -3.80 -8.74 -12.75
C PRO A 99 -3.74 -8.22 -14.18
N ASP A 100 -4.38 -8.92 -15.11
CA ASP A 100 -4.43 -8.47 -16.51
C ASP A 100 -5.22 -7.17 -16.69
N ASN A 101 -6.10 -6.82 -15.76
CA ASN A 101 -6.84 -5.56 -15.82
C ASN A 101 -6.13 -4.43 -15.07
N TRP A 102 -4.92 -4.67 -14.54
CA TRP A 102 -4.13 -3.64 -13.91
C TRP A 102 -3.54 -2.70 -14.95
N HIS A 103 -3.50 -1.42 -14.61
CA HIS A 103 -3.03 -0.38 -15.51
C HIS A 103 -2.37 0.76 -14.73
N VAL A 104 -1.49 1.50 -15.38
CA VAL A 104 -0.95 2.75 -14.81
C VAL A 104 -2.09 3.75 -14.65
N ARG A 105 -2.08 4.56 -13.60
CA ARG A 105 -3.04 5.66 -13.40
C ARG A 105 -2.53 6.92 -14.12
N PRO A 106 -3.07 7.31 -15.28
CA PRO A 106 -2.51 8.42 -16.05
C PRO A 106 -2.81 9.80 -15.46
N LYS A 107 -3.95 9.95 -14.78
CA LYS A 107 -4.43 11.25 -14.25
C LYS A 107 -4.16 11.44 -12.76
N ALA A 108 -3.99 10.35 -12.02
CA ALA A 108 -3.83 10.43 -10.57
C ALA A 108 -2.37 10.70 -10.21
N LEU A 109 -2.15 11.53 -9.19
CA LEU A 109 -0.81 11.75 -8.66
C LEU A 109 -0.21 10.43 -8.13
N PRO A 110 1.12 10.25 -8.22
CA PRO A 110 1.81 9.14 -7.60
C PRO A 110 1.51 9.07 -6.10
N ARG A 111 1.30 7.85 -5.59
CA ARG A 111 1.08 7.64 -4.16
C ARG A 111 2.32 8.01 -3.37
N ILE A 112 2.13 8.47 -2.14
CA ILE A 112 3.24 8.66 -1.20
C ILE A 112 3.52 7.30 -0.56
N LEU A 113 4.78 6.89 -0.57
CA LEU A 113 5.21 5.68 0.12
C LEU A 113 5.76 6.06 1.48
N ASN A 114 5.29 5.39 2.52
CA ASN A 114 5.82 5.51 3.86
C ASN A 114 6.57 4.24 4.23
N TYR A 115 7.76 4.39 4.81
CA TYR A 115 8.57 3.27 5.27
C TYR A 115 8.90 3.50 6.74
N PHE A 116 8.60 2.50 7.57
CA PHE A 116 8.95 2.48 8.97
C PHE A 116 10.14 1.53 9.14
N PRO A 117 11.37 2.06 9.24
CA PRO A 117 12.53 1.22 9.51
C PRO A 117 12.37 0.54 10.87
N ILE A 118 12.55 -0.78 10.89
CA ILE A 118 12.73 -1.51 12.12
C ILE A 118 14.21 -1.46 12.43
N TYR A 119 14.60 -0.54 13.31
CA TYR A 119 15.97 -0.53 13.84
C TYR A 119 16.16 -1.78 14.69
N GLN A 120 17.21 -2.56 14.40
CA GLN A 120 17.66 -3.59 15.33
C GLN A 120 18.34 -2.85 16.47
N ASN A 121 17.85 -3.03 17.69
CA ASN A 121 18.57 -2.54 18.85
C ASN A 121 19.88 -3.34 18.95
N ALA A 122 21.01 -2.65 19.00
CA ALA A 122 22.33 -3.29 19.09
C ALA A 122 22.48 -4.08 20.40
N ASP A 123 21.80 -3.60 21.44
CA ASP A 123 21.58 -4.28 22.70
C ASP A 123 20.10 -4.67 22.73
N ASP A 124 19.75 -5.88 23.16
CA ASP A 124 18.36 -6.41 23.25
C ASP A 124 17.41 -5.57 24.17
N THR A 125 17.84 -4.38 24.57
CA THR A 125 17.03 -3.33 25.14
C THR A 125 16.16 -2.71 24.06
N GLN A 126 14.87 -3.05 24.08
CA GLN A 126 13.84 -2.31 23.37
C GLN A 126 13.86 -0.86 23.86
N GLU A 127 14.51 0.04 23.11
CA GLU A 127 14.39 1.47 23.38
C GLU A 127 12.93 1.87 23.10
N ASP A 128 12.20 2.05 24.19
CA ASP A 128 10.80 2.43 24.18
C ASP A 128 10.72 3.92 23.78
N TYR A 129 10.66 4.20 22.48
CA TYR A 129 10.55 5.56 21.92
C TYR A 129 9.21 6.26 22.23
N ALA A 130 8.35 5.65 23.07
CA ALA A 130 7.07 6.18 23.52
C ALA A 130 7.09 6.53 25.01
N ARG A 131 8.08 7.31 25.45
CA ARG A 131 8.04 8.00 26.76
C ARG A 131 7.76 9.49 26.61
#